data_AF-A0A8D0HB42-F1
#
_entry.id   AF-A0A8D0HB42-F1
#
_cell.length_a   1.000
_cell.length_b   1.000
_cell.length_c   1.000
_cell.angle_alpha   90.00
_cell.angle_beta   90.00
_cell.angle_gamma   90.00
#
_symmetry.space_group_name_H-M   'P 1'
#
loop_
_entity.id
_entity.type
_entity.pdbx_description
1 polymer ?
#
loop_
_entity_poly.entity_id
_entity_poly.type
_entity_poly.pdbx_seq_one_letter_code
_entity_poly.pdbx_strand_id
1 'polypeptide(L)'
;SLSCFLYSLGLLVLSLCFIIFNKHFGHGSPVCECSASYCDTVDPVVLPELGSFVKYESSKAGRRLERSEGRVRRDHPAPDGLRLTLNPAQRFQKVKGFGGAISDSAALNILALSPEAKSNLIKSYFSEEGIEYNLVRVPMASCDFSVRLYTYADWPGDFQLKNFSLTEEDTKLKIPILQQAQAVAPRPLSLYGSPWTSPVWMKTNGAMTGRGSLKGKPGGRYHKTWANYFIR
;
A
#
# COMPACT_ATOMS: atom_id res chain seq x y z
N SER A 1 6.40 -26.24 -5.09
CA SER A 1 7.49 -25.31 -4.78
C SER A 1 6.91 -23.91 -4.75
N LEU A 2 6.50 -23.42 -3.58
CA LEU A 2 5.79 -22.14 -3.41
C LEU A 2 6.77 -21.18 -2.73
N SER A 3 7.48 -20.37 -3.52
CA SER A 3 8.37 -19.34 -2.98
C SER A 3 7.55 -18.13 -2.57
N CYS A 4 7.31 -17.99 -1.27
CA CYS A 4 6.78 -16.79 -0.63
C CYS A 4 7.88 -15.72 -0.66
N PHE A 5 7.81 -14.75 -1.57
CA PHE A 5 8.63 -13.55 -1.50
C PHE A 5 8.00 -12.57 -0.51
N LEU A 6 8.50 -12.57 0.73
CA LEU A 6 8.34 -11.44 1.64
C LEU A 6 9.26 -10.31 1.14
N TYR A 7 8.70 -9.32 0.44
CA TYR A 7 9.36 -8.03 0.29
C TYR A 7 8.92 -7.12 1.45
N SER A 8 9.89 -6.76 2.28
CA SER A 8 9.82 -5.66 3.23
C SER A 8 9.47 -4.38 2.44
N LEU A 9 8.28 -3.82 2.68
CA LEU A 9 7.86 -2.55 2.11
C LEU A 9 8.40 -1.42 3.01
N GLY A 10 9.50 -0.81 2.60
CA GLY A 10 9.83 0.56 3.00
C GLY A 10 8.85 1.53 2.33
N LEU A 11 8.44 2.58 3.06
CA LEU A 11 7.72 3.71 2.47
C LEU A 11 8.59 4.31 1.36
N LEU A 12 8.12 4.23 0.12
CA LEU A 12 8.76 4.85 -1.04
C LEU A 12 7.74 5.81 -1.64
N VAL A 13 7.88 7.09 -1.29
CA VAL A 13 7.16 8.18 -1.95
C VAL A 13 7.87 8.42 -3.30
N LEU A 14 7.12 8.28 -4.40
CA LEU A 14 7.61 8.43 -5.77
C LEU A 14 6.90 9.63 -6.41
N SER A 15 7.51 10.81 -6.44
CA SER A 15 6.97 12.00 -7.12
C SER A 15 8.07 12.96 -7.58
N LEU A 16 7.72 13.96 -8.39
CA LEU A 16 8.60 14.92 -9.07
C LEU A 16 9.36 15.85 -8.11
N CYS A 17 10.50 15.41 -7.59
CA CYS A 17 11.42 16.31 -6.90
C CYS A 17 11.86 17.47 -7.80
N PHE A 18 11.57 18.70 -7.38
CA PHE A 18 12.41 19.83 -7.76
C PHE A 18 13.81 19.63 -7.19
N ILE A 19 14.84 19.93 -7.98
CA ILE A 19 16.27 19.70 -7.65
C ILE A 19 16.65 20.27 -6.26
N ILE A 20 15.98 21.34 -5.83
CA ILE A 20 16.22 22.06 -4.58
C ILE A 20 15.86 21.24 -3.32
N PHE A 21 14.92 20.29 -3.41
CA PHE A 21 14.44 19.51 -2.26
C PHE A 21 14.97 18.07 -2.23
N ASN A 22 16.01 17.79 -3.01
CA ASN A 22 16.72 16.51 -2.97
C ASN A 22 17.68 16.45 -1.77
N LYS A 23 17.49 15.46 -0.89
CA LYS A 23 18.36 15.21 0.25
C LYS A 23 19.14 13.91 0.11
N HIS A 24 20.46 13.98 0.32
CA HIS A 24 21.35 12.82 0.27
C HIS A 24 21.74 12.38 1.68
N PHE A 25 21.69 11.07 1.91
CA PHE A 25 22.07 10.44 3.19
C PHE A 25 23.32 9.55 3.07
N GLY A 26 24.22 9.88 2.14
CA GLY A 26 25.51 9.20 1.98
C GLY A 26 25.48 7.89 1.16
N HIS A 27 24.31 7.34 0.85
CA HIS A 27 24.17 6.15 0.01
C HIS A 27 23.00 6.26 -0.97
N GLY A 28 23.14 5.63 -2.13
CA GLY A 28 22.05 5.47 -3.10
C GLY A 28 21.73 6.71 -3.92
N SER A 29 20.45 7.04 -3.98
CA SER A 29 19.83 8.12 -4.76
C SER A 29 19.19 9.11 -3.77
N PRO A 30 19.03 10.41 -4.09
CA PRO A 30 18.43 11.35 -3.15
C PRO A 30 16.98 11.00 -2.80
N VAL A 31 16.48 11.49 -1.68
CA VAL A 31 15.04 11.46 -1.36
C VAL A 31 14.42 12.84 -1.57
N CYS A 32 13.12 12.88 -1.81
CA CYS A 32 12.34 14.11 -1.86
C CYS A 32 11.89 14.51 -0.46
N GLU A 33 12.38 15.66 0.02
CA GLU A 33 11.98 16.20 1.31
C GLU A 33 10.61 16.88 1.20
N CYS A 34 9.66 16.36 1.96
CA CYS A 34 8.31 16.88 2.09
C CYS A 34 8.08 17.36 3.53
N SER A 35 7.34 18.46 3.68
CA SER A 35 7.07 19.13 4.95
C SER A 35 5.62 19.64 4.97
N ALA A 36 5.27 20.40 6.01
CA ALA A 36 3.95 21.04 6.12
C ALA A 36 3.68 22.03 4.98
N SER A 37 4.70 22.77 4.54
CA SER A 37 4.56 23.86 3.54
C SER A 37 4.89 23.42 2.12
N TYR A 38 5.47 22.24 1.92
CA TYR A 38 5.92 21.80 0.61
C TYR A 38 5.90 20.28 0.48
N CYS A 39 5.43 19.80 -0.67
CA CYS A 39 5.58 18.43 -1.13
C CYS A 39 5.59 18.43 -2.66
N ASP A 40 6.34 17.53 -3.26
CA ASP A 40 6.35 17.32 -4.70
C ASP A 40 5.06 16.65 -5.20
N THR A 41 4.50 17.18 -6.29
CA THR A 41 3.28 16.69 -6.94
C THR A 41 3.57 16.17 -8.33
N VAL A 42 2.70 15.31 -8.85
CA VAL A 42 2.73 14.84 -10.23
C VAL A 42 1.65 15.56 -11.04
N ASP A 43 2.01 16.02 -12.23
CA ASP A 43 1.04 16.57 -13.16
C ASP A 43 0.03 15.48 -13.57
N PRO A 44 -1.28 15.79 -13.65
CA PRO A 44 -2.29 14.84 -14.09
C PRO A 44 -1.92 14.20 -15.43
N VAL A 45 -2.20 12.90 -15.57
CA VAL A 45 -1.91 12.18 -16.81
C VAL A 45 -2.93 12.56 -17.88
N VAL A 46 -2.53 13.48 -18.76
CA VAL A 46 -3.31 13.88 -19.94
C VAL A 46 -2.86 13.07 -21.16
N LEU A 47 -3.83 12.58 -21.94
CA LEU A 47 -3.54 11.89 -23.20
C LEU A 47 -2.84 12.86 -24.17
N PRO A 48 -1.68 12.49 -24.74
CA PRO A 48 -1.00 13.33 -25.71
C PRO A 48 -1.78 13.38 -27.03
N GLU A 49 -1.47 14.38 -27.86
CA GLU A 49 -1.97 14.47 -29.22
C GLU A 49 -1.66 13.19 -30.03
N LEU A 50 -2.53 12.86 -30.99
CA LEU A 50 -2.35 11.68 -31.83
C LEU A 50 -1.02 11.77 -32.59
N GLY A 51 -0.20 10.72 -32.47
CA GLY A 51 1.15 10.69 -33.05
C GLY A 51 2.25 11.15 -32.10
N SER A 52 1.93 11.47 -30.85
CA SER A 52 2.88 11.80 -29.79
C SER A 52 2.83 10.77 -28.64
N PHE A 53 3.87 10.77 -27.81
CA PHE A 53 3.94 9.97 -26.58
C PHE A 53 4.46 10.83 -25.42
N VAL A 54 4.05 10.46 -24.19
CA VAL A 54 4.58 11.02 -22.95
C VAL A 54 5.54 10.00 -22.33
N LYS A 55 6.67 10.46 -21.83
CA LYS A 55 7.67 9.67 -21.09
C LYS A 55 7.84 10.27 -19.70
N TYR A 56 7.75 9.42 -18.68
CA TYR A 56 8.10 9.74 -17.30
C TYR A 56 9.41 9.04 -16.94
N GLU A 57 10.38 9.76 -16.40
CA GLU A 57 11.72 9.23 -16.13
C GLU A 57 12.14 9.42 -14.66
N SER A 58 12.57 8.32 -14.04
CA SER A 58 13.22 8.33 -12.73
C SER A 58 14.62 7.74 -12.85
N SER A 59 15.60 8.33 -12.17
CA SER A 59 16.99 7.86 -12.23
C SER A 59 17.73 7.99 -10.90
N LYS A 60 18.79 7.18 -10.72
CA LYS A 60 19.70 7.27 -9.56
C LYS A 60 20.36 8.65 -9.44
N ALA A 61 20.54 9.34 -10.57
CA ALA A 61 21.10 10.68 -10.62
C ALA A 61 20.18 11.77 -10.04
N GLY A 62 18.89 11.46 -9.79
CA GLY A 62 17.98 12.38 -9.11
C GLY A 62 16.71 12.73 -9.88
N ARG A 63 16.56 12.29 -11.14
CA ARG A 63 15.29 12.46 -11.86
C ARG A 63 14.18 11.69 -11.14
N ARG A 64 13.01 12.29 -10.99
CA ARG A 64 11.85 11.66 -10.37
C ARG A 64 10.62 11.94 -11.19
N LEU A 65 10.04 10.90 -11.80
CA LEU A 65 8.86 10.98 -12.67
C LEU A 65 8.91 12.19 -13.62
N GLU A 66 10.09 12.52 -14.14
CA GLU A 66 10.29 13.71 -14.96
C GLU A 66 9.54 13.53 -16.27
N ARG A 67 8.59 14.43 -16.54
CA ARG A 67 7.73 14.37 -17.72
C ARG A 67 8.46 14.96 -18.93
N SER A 68 8.41 14.24 -20.03
CA SER A 68 8.88 14.70 -21.35
C SER A 68 7.99 14.12 -22.45
N GLU A 69 8.03 14.73 -23.63
CA GLU A 69 7.22 14.31 -24.78
C GLU A 69 8.09 13.98 -25.98
N GLY A 70 7.57 13.13 -26.87
CA GLY A 70 8.20 12.82 -28.14
C GLY A 70 7.17 12.47 -29.21
N ARG A 71 7.64 12.33 -30.45
CA ARG A 71 6.79 11.97 -31.60
C ARG A 71 6.98 10.52 -32.01
N VAL A 72 5.86 9.85 -32.28
CA VAL A 72 5.82 8.52 -32.89
C VAL A 72 6.15 8.67 -34.37
N ARG A 73 7.22 8.00 -34.81
CA ARG A 73 7.63 7.96 -36.22
C ARG A 73 7.03 6.72 -36.88
N ARG A 74 6.60 6.85 -38.14
CA ARG A 74 6.10 5.70 -38.92
C ARG A 74 7.23 4.75 -39.31
N ASP A 75 8.38 5.32 -39.65
CA ASP A 75 9.58 4.58 -40.02
C ASP A 75 10.70 4.84 -39.02
N HIS A 76 11.24 3.75 -38.49
CA HIS A 76 12.50 3.79 -37.75
C HIS A 76 13.46 2.75 -38.33
N PRO A 77 14.42 3.15 -39.17
CA PRO A 77 15.52 2.27 -39.54
C PRO A 77 16.42 2.14 -38.31
N ALA A 78 16.27 1.04 -37.58
CA ALA A 78 17.16 0.66 -36.50
C ALA A 78 17.73 -0.73 -36.82
N PRO A 79 18.64 -0.84 -37.81
CA PRO A 79 19.17 -2.14 -38.26
C PRO A 79 19.91 -2.89 -37.15
N ASP A 80 20.53 -2.19 -36.19
CA ASP A 80 21.35 -2.78 -35.11
C ASP A 80 20.84 -2.45 -33.68
N GLY A 81 19.60 -1.98 -33.54
CA GLY A 81 19.03 -1.51 -32.26
C GLY A 81 18.07 -2.50 -31.59
N LEU A 82 17.90 -2.38 -30.27
CA LEU A 82 16.84 -3.10 -29.54
C LEU A 82 15.46 -2.62 -30.01
N ARG A 83 14.63 -3.55 -30.50
CA ARG A 83 13.26 -3.28 -30.93
C ARG A 83 12.25 -4.02 -30.06
N LEU A 84 11.37 -3.26 -29.40
CA LEU A 84 10.23 -3.78 -28.65
C LEU A 84 8.95 -3.59 -29.48
N THR A 85 8.26 -4.68 -29.80
CA THR A 85 7.04 -4.65 -30.62
C THR A 85 5.82 -5.08 -29.80
N LEU A 86 4.80 -4.23 -29.73
CA LEU A 86 3.54 -4.54 -29.03
C LEU A 86 2.57 -5.23 -29.99
N ASN A 87 1.92 -6.30 -29.53
CA ASN A 87 0.81 -6.97 -30.23
C ASN A 87 -0.51 -6.75 -29.47
N PRO A 88 -1.37 -5.80 -29.88
CA PRO A 88 -2.63 -5.51 -29.18
C PRO A 88 -3.67 -6.64 -29.22
N ALA A 89 -3.52 -7.62 -30.12
CA ALA A 89 -4.42 -8.78 -30.20
C ALA A 89 -4.13 -9.82 -29.11
N GLN A 90 -2.89 -9.86 -28.59
CA GLN A 90 -2.51 -10.77 -27.52
C GLN A 90 -2.82 -10.14 -26.15
N ARG A 91 -3.84 -10.66 -25.47
CA ARG A 91 -4.32 -10.15 -24.18
C ARG A 91 -3.95 -11.09 -23.03
N PHE A 92 -3.73 -10.51 -21.85
CA PHE A 92 -3.42 -11.22 -20.62
C PHE A 92 -4.37 -10.80 -19.48
N GLN A 93 -3.87 -10.74 -18.24
CA GLN A 93 -4.65 -10.38 -17.07
C GLN A 93 -5.16 -8.93 -17.11
N LYS A 94 -6.31 -8.70 -16.48
CA LYS A 94 -6.74 -7.35 -16.09
C LYS A 94 -6.06 -6.96 -14.78
N VAL A 95 -5.60 -5.71 -14.69
CA VAL A 95 -4.94 -5.18 -13.49
C VAL A 95 -6.00 -4.67 -12.51
N LYS A 96 -5.99 -5.16 -11.27
CA LYS A 96 -6.91 -4.72 -10.21
C LYS A 96 -6.54 -3.36 -9.64
N GLY A 97 -5.25 -3.13 -9.38
CA GLY A 97 -4.78 -1.90 -8.77
C GLY A 97 -3.38 -1.99 -8.20
N PHE A 98 -2.94 -0.87 -7.62
CA PHE A 98 -1.67 -0.70 -6.95
C PHE A 98 -1.87 0.02 -5.62
N GLY A 99 -1.05 -0.29 -4.63
CA GLY A 99 -0.98 0.51 -3.43
C GLY A 99 -0.15 -0.10 -2.30
N GLY A 100 -0.55 0.16 -1.06
CA GLY A 100 0.24 -0.14 0.14
C GLY A 100 -0.56 -0.74 1.27
N ALA A 101 0.09 -0.90 2.43
CA ALA A 101 -0.54 -1.39 3.65
C ALA A 101 -0.64 -0.29 4.70
N ILE A 102 -1.79 -0.16 5.35
CA ILE A 102 -1.96 0.70 6.53
C ILE A 102 -1.88 -0.20 7.77
N SER A 103 -0.65 -0.50 8.19
CA SER A 103 -0.34 -1.14 9.47
C SER A 103 -0.42 -0.14 10.62
N ASP A 104 -0.40 -0.64 11.85
CA ASP A 104 -0.39 0.22 13.05
C ASP A 104 0.83 1.15 13.04
N SER A 105 2.02 0.63 12.70
CA SER A 105 3.23 1.47 12.54
C SER A 105 3.05 2.54 11.46
N ALA A 106 2.48 2.21 10.29
CA ALA A 106 2.26 3.21 9.24
C ALA A 106 1.31 4.31 9.74
N ALA A 107 0.21 3.91 10.38
CA ALA A 107 -0.77 4.84 10.92
C ALA A 107 -0.19 5.75 12.01
N LEU A 108 0.60 5.19 12.94
CA LEU A 108 1.29 5.95 13.99
C LEU A 108 2.26 6.99 13.41
N ASN A 109 3.06 6.62 12.41
CA ASN A 109 4.00 7.55 11.78
C ASN A 109 3.28 8.66 11.00
N ILE A 110 2.19 8.33 10.30
CA ILE A 110 1.39 9.32 9.57
C ILE A 110 0.74 10.32 10.54
N LEU A 111 0.23 9.84 11.69
CA LEU A 111 -0.43 10.68 12.68
C LEU A 111 0.53 11.50 13.56
N ALA A 112 1.81 11.14 13.58
CA ALA A 112 2.85 11.92 14.25
C ALA A 112 3.24 13.20 13.48
N LEU A 113 2.83 13.33 12.21
CA LEU A 113 3.05 14.52 11.39
C LEU A 113 2.09 15.66 11.77
N SER A 114 2.47 16.90 11.43
CA SER A 114 1.50 18.02 11.48
C SER A 114 0.32 17.76 10.54
N PRO A 115 -0.86 18.36 10.77
CA PRO A 115 -2.02 18.18 9.92
C PRO A 115 -1.75 18.41 8.43
N GLU A 116 -0.95 19.43 8.10
CA GLU A 116 -0.59 19.81 6.73
C GLU A 116 0.37 18.79 6.11
N ALA A 117 1.42 18.38 6.83
CA ALA A 117 2.37 17.38 6.36
C ALA A 117 1.69 16.01 6.16
N LYS A 118 0.77 15.65 7.05
CA LYS A 118 -0.09 14.46 6.90
C LYS A 118 -0.96 14.55 5.65
N SER A 119 -1.59 15.70 5.41
CA SER A 119 -2.41 15.94 4.21
C SER A 119 -1.57 15.77 2.93
N ASN A 120 -0.38 16.37 2.90
CA ASN A 120 0.56 16.24 1.79
C ASN A 120 0.93 14.76 1.54
N LEU A 121 1.30 14.02 2.58
CA LEU A 121 1.61 12.59 2.46
C LEU A 121 0.44 11.77 1.92
N ILE A 122 -0.78 12.01 2.42
CA ILE A 122 -1.98 11.30 1.95
C ILE A 122 -2.25 11.63 0.48
N LYS A 123 -2.14 12.90 0.08
CA LYS A 123 -2.27 13.30 -1.32
C LYS A 123 -1.23 12.64 -2.22
N SER A 124 0.05 12.63 -1.81
CA SER A 124 1.12 12.00 -2.60
C SER A 124 0.81 10.56 -2.98
N TYR A 125 0.14 9.79 -2.10
CA TYR A 125 -0.26 8.42 -2.42
C TYR A 125 -1.59 8.32 -3.15
N PHE A 126 -2.61 9.08 -2.75
CA PHE A 126 -3.99 8.77 -3.12
C PHE A 126 -4.63 9.75 -4.10
N SER A 127 -4.16 11.00 -4.20
CA SER A 127 -4.80 12.01 -5.06
C SER A 127 -4.30 11.98 -6.51
N GLU A 128 -4.99 12.72 -7.38
CA GLU A 128 -4.58 12.99 -8.78
C GLU A 128 -3.30 13.82 -8.88
N GLU A 129 -2.95 14.56 -7.81
CA GLU A 129 -1.67 15.29 -7.68
C GLU A 129 -0.53 14.36 -7.23
N GLY A 130 -0.81 13.07 -7.02
CA GLY A 130 0.11 12.05 -6.54
C GLY A 130 0.17 10.84 -7.47
N ILE A 131 0.31 9.64 -6.88
CA ILE A 131 0.43 8.37 -7.64
C ILE A 131 -0.84 7.52 -7.67
N GLU A 132 -1.98 8.08 -7.26
CA GLU A 132 -3.33 7.50 -7.40
C GLU A 132 -3.47 6.02 -6.93
N TYR A 133 -2.94 5.70 -5.75
CA TYR A 133 -3.16 4.40 -5.12
C TYR A 133 -4.65 4.07 -5.00
N ASN A 134 -5.02 2.86 -5.41
CA ASN A 134 -6.41 2.40 -5.41
C ASN A 134 -6.62 1.05 -4.71
N LEU A 135 -5.56 0.45 -4.16
CA LEU A 135 -5.59 -0.83 -3.46
C LEU A 135 -4.88 -0.71 -2.11
N VAL A 136 -5.59 -0.97 -1.01
CA VAL A 136 -5.02 -0.86 0.34
C VAL A 136 -5.19 -2.16 1.12
N ARG A 137 -4.07 -2.64 1.66
CA ARG A 137 -4.06 -3.77 2.59
C ARG A 137 -4.28 -3.29 4.02
N VAL A 138 -5.18 -3.94 4.74
CA VAL A 138 -5.44 -3.64 6.15
C VAL A 138 -5.17 -4.90 6.97
N PRO A 139 -4.13 -4.92 7.83
CA PRO A 139 -3.97 -5.99 8.81
C PRO A 139 -5.22 -6.11 9.68
N MET A 140 -5.72 -7.33 9.85
CA MET A 140 -6.81 -7.59 10.79
C MET A 140 -6.19 -7.84 12.17
N ALA A 141 -6.35 -6.86 13.05
CA ALA A 141 -5.67 -6.69 14.33
C ALA A 141 -4.15 -6.55 14.20
N SER A 142 -3.38 -6.99 15.21
CA SER A 142 -1.93 -6.79 15.25
C SER A 142 -1.16 -7.59 14.21
N CYS A 143 0.00 -7.06 13.83
CA CYS A 143 1.04 -7.73 13.06
C CYS A 143 2.43 -7.45 13.66
N ASP A 144 3.49 -7.83 12.97
CA ASP A 144 4.87 -7.49 13.32
C ASP A 144 5.16 -5.97 13.27
N PHE A 145 4.38 -5.21 12.49
CA PHE A 145 4.37 -3.74 12.45
C PHE A 145 3.31 -3.14 13.40
N SER A 146 3.19 -3.71 14.60
CA SER A 146 2.33 -3.23 15.68
C SER A 146 3.14 -3.04 16.96
N VAL A 147 2.80 -2.04 17.75
CA VAL A 147 3.51 -1.74 19.02
C VAL A 147 3.10 -2.66 20.16
N ARG A 148 1.99 -3.40 20.02
CA ARG A 148 1.54 -4.44 20.94
C ARG A 148 0.83 -5.56 20.19
N LEU A 149 0.75 -6.73 20.83
CA LEU A 149 0.03 -7.89 20.31
C LEU A 149 -1.42 -7.85 20.79
N TYR A 150 -2.37 -8.01 19.87
CA TYR A 150 -3.80 -8.07 20.15
C TYR A 150 -4.58 -8.75 19.02
N THR A 151 -5.75 -9.28 19.36
CA THR A 151 -6.80 -9.63 18.39
C THR A 151 -8.09 -8.89 18.73
N TYR A 152 -9.12 -9.03 17.90
CA TYR A 152 -10.43 -8.44 18.18
C TYR A 152 -11.24 -9.26 19.19
N ALA A 153 -10.82 -10.47 19.56
CA ALA A 153 -11.60 -11.38 20.40
C ALA A 153 -10.73 -12.17 21.40
N ASP A 154 -9.96 -11.45 22.21
CA ASP A 154 -8.99 -12.05 23.14
C ASP A 154 -9.62 -12.71 24.39
N TRP A 155 -10.94 -12.60 24.60
CA TRP A 155 -11.66 -13.26 25.69
C TRP A 155 -11.68 -14.79 25.53
N PRO A 156 -11.05 -15.57 26.44
CA PRO A 156 -10.94 -17.01 26.29
C PRO A 156 -12.29 -17.72 26.22
N GLY A 157 -12.47 -18.54 25.19
CA GLY A 157 -13.68 -19.35 25.04
C GLY A 157 -14.90 -18.61 24.50
N ASP A 158 -14.71 -17.41 23.94
CA ASP A 158 -15.79 -16.65 23.30
C ASP A 158 -16.12 -17.17 21.89
N PHE A 159 -16.69 -18.38 21.80
CA PHE A 159 -17.07 -18.99 20.52
C PHE A 159 -18.18 -18.24 19.79
N GLN A 160 -18.94 -17.41 20.51
CA GLN A 160 -20.03 -16.60 19.98
C GLN A 160 -19.57 -15.21 19.50
N LEU A 161 -18.30 -14.85 19.76
CA LEU A 161 -17.70 -13.55 19.45
C LEU A 161 -18.52 -12.39 20.04
N LYS A 162 -18.98 -12.54 21.28
CA LYS A 162 -19.76 -11.54 22.00
C LYS A 162 -18.93 -10.33 22.42
N ASN A 163 -17.66 -10.55 22.71
CA ASN A 163 -16.70 -9.52 23.10
C ASN A 163 -15.79 -9.14 21.93
N PHE A 164 -16.20 -9.45 20.69
CA PHE A 164 -15.49 -8.98 19.51
C PHE A 164 -15.57 -7.46 19.45
N SER A 165 -14.43 -6.80 19.39
CA SER A 165 -14.36 -5.35 19.21
C SER A 165 -13.11 -4.96 18.45
N LEU A 166 -13.26 -3.96 17.59
CA LEU A 166 -12.13 -3.20 17.08
C LEU A 166 -11.43 -2.48 18.24
N THR A 167 -10.13 -2.24 18.11
CA THR A 167 -9.34 -1.56 19.13
C THR A 167 -9.06 -0.11 18.74
N GLU A 168 -8.34 0.62 19.59
CA GLU A 168 -7.98 2.01 19.31
C GLU A 168 -7.10 2.14 18.05
N GLU A 169 -6.28 1.13 17.76
CA GLU A 169 -5.47 1.06 16.54
C GLU A 169 -6.33 1.09 15.27
N ASP A 170 -7.50 0.46 15.27
CA ASP A 170 -8.43 0.56 14.15
C ASP A 170 -9.22 1.86 14.18
N THR A 171 -9.87 2.16 15.31
CA THR A 171 -10.88 3.22 15.41
C THR A 171 -10.29 4.63 15.47
N LYS A 172 -9.11 4.80 16.06
CA LYS A 172 -8.44 6.11 16.18
C LYS A 172 -7.30 6.28 15.17
N LEU A 173 -6.71 5.20 14.66
CA LEU A 173 -5.58 5.28 13.73
C LEU A 173 -5.94 4.89 12.29
N LYS A 174 -6.21 3.61 12.02
CA LYS A 174 -6.34 3.08 10.64
C LYS A 174 -7.57 3.62 9.92
N ILE A 175 -8.75 3.56 10.55
CA ILE A 175 -10.02 3.96 9.92
C ILE A 175 -10.03 5.45 9.55
N PRO A 176 -9.63 6.39 10.44
CA PRO A 176 -9.59 7.81 10.09
C PRO A 176 -8.64 8.14 8.93
N ILE A 177 -7.50 7.44 8.82
CA ILE A 177 -6.57 7.61 7.69
C ILE A 177 -7.18 7.07 6.40
N LEU A 178 -7.82 5.89 6.44
CA LEU A 178 -8.51 5.32 5.28
C LEU A 178 -9.64 6.23 4.76
N GLN A 179 -10.37 6.88 5.66
CA GLN A 179 -11.40 7.86 5.29
C GLN A 179 -10.80 9.10 4.61
N GLN A 180 -9.68 9.63 5.12
CA GLN A 180 -8.96 10.73 4.48
C GLN A 180 -8.40 10.32 3.11
N ALA A 181 -7.82 9.12 2.99
CA ALA A 181 -7.34 8.59 1.73
C ALA A 181 -8.47 8.45 0.70
N GLN A 182 -9.62 7.90 1.11
CA GLN A 182 -10.78 7.79 0.22
C GLN A 182 -11.34 9.14 -0.20
N ALA A 183 -11.27 10.17 0.66
CA ALA A 183 -11.79 11.50 0.36
C ALA A 183 -10.98 12.25 -0.71
N VAL A 184 -9.67 11.97 -0.84
CA VAL A 184 -8.80 12.59 -1.86
C VAL A 184 -8.63 11.73 -3.11
N ALA A 185 -9.02 10.45 -3.06
CA ALA A 185 -8.82 9.53 -4.16
C ALA A 185 -9.83 9.78 -5.29
N PRO A 186 -9.38 9.85 -6.56
CA PRO A 186 -10.28 10.01 -7.71
C PRO A 186 -11.16 8.79 -7.98
N ARG A 187 -10.78 7.63 -7.41
CA ARG A 187 -11.47 6.35 -7.59
C ARG A 187 -11.73 5.68 -6.23
N PRO A 188 -12.77 4.85 -6.12
CA PRO A 188 -13.00 4.05 -4.91
C PRO A 188 -11.81 3.16 -4.57
N LEU A 189 -11.36 3.20 -3.31
CA LEU A 189 -10.30 2.34 -2.81
C LEU A 189 -10.82 0.91 -2.65
N SER A 190 -10.08 -0.04 -3.21
CA SER A 190 -10.28 -1.46 -2.90
C SER A 190 -9.52 -1.80 -1.63
N LEU A 191 -10.23 -2.19 -0.57
CA LEU A 191 -9.62 -2.62 0.68
C LEU A 191 -9.58 -4.15 0.76
N TYR A 192 -8.52 -4.72 1.31
CA TYR A 192 -8.50 -6.15 1.66
C TYR A 192 -7.88 -6.39 3.04
N GLY A 193 -8.57 -7.21 3.83
CA GLY A 193 -8.15 -7.63 5.16
C GLY A 193 -7.19 -8.83 5.11
N SER A 194 -6.19 -8.86 5.97
CA SER A 194 -5.36 -10.05 6.16
C SER A 194 -4.99 -10.21 7.65
N PRO A 195 -5.42 -11.29 8.33
CA PRO A 195 -5.01 -11.53 9.72
C PRO A 195 -3.65 -12.21 9.77
N TRP A 196 -2.85 -11.88 10.78
CA TRP A 196 -1.59 -12.59 11.08
C TRP A 196 -1.81 -13.78 12.02
N THR A 197 -2.72 -13.63 12.99
CA THR A 197 -3.02 -14.67 13.98
C THR A 197 -4.48 -14.65 14.37
N SER A 198 -5.02 -15.82 14.72
CA SER A 198 -6.28 -15.93 15.45
C SER A 198 -6.08 -15.64 16.95
N PRO A 199 -7.17 -15.42 17.71
CA PRO A 199 -7.09 -15.36 19.17
C PRO A 199 -6.36 -16.55 19.78
N VAL A 200 -5.55 -16.31 20.82
CA VAL A 200 -4.64 -17.33 21.38
C VAL A 200 -5.36 -18.57 21.89
N TRP A 201 -6.57 -18.40 22.46
CA TRP A 201 -7.37 -19.50 22.99
C TRP A 201 -7.84 -20.49 21.89
N MET A 202 -7.82 -20.06 20.63
CA MET A 202 -8.14 -20.87 19.45
C MET A 202 -6.94 -21.66 18.90
N LYS A 203 -5.71 -21.37 19.37
CA LYS A 203 -4.46 -21.93 18.80
C LYS A 203 -3.91 -23.08 19.63
N THR A 204 -3.34 -24.09 18.96
CA THR A 204 -2.76 -25.28 19.60
C THR A 204 -1.63 -24.96 20.57
N ASN A 205 -0.87 -23.89 20.32
CA ASN A 205 0.25 -23.45 21.16
C ASN A 205 -0.14 -22.39 22.20
N GLY A 206 -1.38 -21.90 22.19
CA GLY A 206 -1.84 -20.87 23.13
C GLY A 206 -1.08 -19.53 23.04
N ALA A 207 -0.40 -19.24 21.93
CA ALA A 207 0.45 -18.06 21.78
C ALA A 207 0.22 -17.33 20.44
N MET A 208 0.45 -16.01 20.43
CA MET A 208 0.32 -15.18 19.22
C MET A 208 1.39 -15.56 18.18
N THR A 209 2.61 -15.84 18.62
CA THR A 209 3.76 -16.18 17.78
C THR A 209 4.19 -17.64 17.96
N GLY A 210 5.15 -18.09 17.16
CA GLY A 210 5.66 -19.46 17.18
C GLY A 210 4.76 -20.46 16.44
N ARG A 211 5.21 -21.72 16.38
CA ARG A 211 4.52 -22.79 15.66
C ARG A 211 3.18 -23.11 16.33
N GLY A 212 2.08 -22.82 15.63
CA GLY A 212 0.73 -23.11 16.09
C GLY A 212 -0.26 -23.09 14.93
N SER A 213 -1.35 -23.84 15.09
CA SER A 213 -2.48 -23.84 14.14
C SER A 213 -3.79 -23.73 14.92
N LEU A 214 -4.92 -23.59 14.22
CA LEU A 214 -6.23 -23.65 14.88
C LEU A 214 -6.45 -25.03 15.51
N LYS A 215 -7.01 -25.04 16.72
CA LYS A 215 -7.41 -26.28 17.39
C LYS A 215 -8.47 -27.04 16.59
N GLY A 216 -8.41 -28.36 16.65
CA GLY A 216 -9.38 -29.25 16.00
C GLY A 216 -9.17 -29.35 14.49
N LYS A 217 -10.27 -29.51 13.75
CA LYS A 217 -10.27 -29.74 12.30
C LYS A 217 -11.19 -28.77 11.56
N PRO A 218 -11.00 -28.53 10.25
CA PRO A 218 -11.93 -27.79 9.41
C PRO A 218 -13.38 -28.26 9.60
N GLY A 219 -14.32 -27.31 9.69
CA GLY A 219 -15.73 -27.57 10.03
C GLY A 219 -16.02 -27.72 11.53
N GLY A 220 -15.01 -27.88 12.38
CA GLY A 220 -15.15 -27.87 13.84
C GLY A 220 -15.39 -26.49 14.43
N ARG A 221 -15.73 -26.43 15.73
CA ARG A 221 -16.11 -25.18 16.43
C ARG A 221 -15.07 -24.05 16.28
N TYR A 222 -13.78 -24.34 16.45
CA TYR A 222 -12.72 -23.33 16.34
C TYR A 222 -12.59 -22.77 14.91
N HIS A 223 -12.68 -23.62 13.90
CA HIS A 223 -12.59 -23.18 12.50
C HIS A 223 -13.83 -22.38 12.08
N LYS A 224 -15.02 -22.78 12.55
CA LYS A 224 -16.27 -22.02 12.35
C LYS A 224 -16.22 -20.66 13.05
N THR A 225 -15.77 -20.60 14.30
CA THR A 225 -15.59 -19.32 15.00
C THR A 225 -14.56 -18.44 14.29
N TRP A 226 -13.47 -19.02 13.75
CA TRP A 226 -12.48 -18.25 13.01
C TRP A 226 -13.06 -17.71 11.70
N ALA A 227 -13.86 -18.50 10.98
CA ALA A 227 -14.58 -17.99 9.80
C ALA A 227 -15.54 -16.84 10.17
N ASN A 228 -16.28 -16.97 11.28
CA ASN A 228 -17.17 -15.91 11.76
C ASN A 228 -16.42 -14.64 12.19
N TYR A 229 -15.17 -14.76 12.65
CA TYR A 229 -14.32 -13.62 12.99
C TYR A 229 -14.06 -12.72 11.77
N PHE A 230 -14.02 -13.26 10.55
CA PHE A 230 -13.87 -12.45 9.33
C PHE A 230 -15.13 -11.68 8.94
N ILE A 231 -16.30 -12.10 9.42
CA ILE A 231 -17.60 -11.52 9.06
C ILE A 231 -18.00 -10.40 10.04
N ARG A 232 -17.54 -10.48 11.28
CA ARG A 232 -17.77 -9.48 12.33
C ARG A 232 -17.04 -8.18 12.04
#